data_AF-A0A378QEZ2-F1
#
_entry.id   AF-A0A378QEZ2-F1
#
_cell.length_a   1.000
_cell.length_b   1.000
_cell.length_c   1.000
_cell.angle_alpha   90.00
_cell.angle_beta   90.00
_cell.angle_gamma   90.00
#
_symmetry.space_group_name_H-M   'P 1'
#
loop_
_entity.id
_entity.type
_entity.pdbx_description
1 polymer ?
#
loop_
_entity_poly.entity_id
_entity_poly.type
_entity_poly.pdbx_seq_one_letter_code
_entity_poly.pdbx_strand_id
1 'polypeptide(L)'
;MEKDNFYNVYTNNEKIKKFLNKTVLKIIQKSYELICNEARNKNLYTYELKYDSKAFHLINCSTYDKFCLLDMKDCQKEILIWLLNDAKMSSYKKFIRDIKPLNLDINLLDKYLKFLFGNFSSTVLSEIEYLYEKEINIKERLNSLSIIDNGSLLFEDDLSG
;
A
#
# COMPACT_ATOMS: atom_id res chain seq x y z
N MET A 1 -25.35 45.03 17.66
CA MET A 1 -24.33 44.19 18.31
C MET A 1 -24.11 42.98 17.43
N GLU A 2 -22.86 42.83 17.03
CA GLU A 2 -22.33 41.80 16.15
C GLU A 2 -22.66 40.39 16.63
N LYS A 3 -22.78 39.46 15.67
CA LYS A 3 -22.15 38.14 15.76
C LYS A 3 -21.89 37.63 14.34
N ASP A 4 -20.76 38.08 13.80
CA ASP A 4 -20.05 37.37 12.74
C ASP A 4 -19.65 35.98 13.28
N ASN A 5 -20.40 34.95 12.92
CA ASN A 5 -20.01 33.57 13.19
C ASN A 5 -19.11 33.07 12.06
N PHE A 6 -17.83 33.39 12.22
CA PHE A 6 -16.67 32.89 11.51
C PHE A 6 -16.47 31.38 11.73
N TYR A 7 -17.18 30.51 11.02
CA TYR A 7 -16.73 29.11 10.82
C TYR A 7 -17.15 28.60 9.44
N ASN A 8 -16.51 29.14 8.39
CA ASN A 8 -16.39 28.40 7.14
C ASN A 8 -15.44 27.21 7.41
N VAL A 9 -16.01 26.09 7.87
CA VAL A 9 -15.30 24.81 7.92
C VAL A 9 -15.12 24.35 6.48
N TYR A 10 -14.01 24.76 5.85
CA TYR A 10 -13.61 24.23 4.56
C TYR A 10 -13.26 22.76 4.74
N THR A 11 -14.18 21.87 4.42
CA THR A 11 -13.88 20.45 4.29
C THR A 11 -12.81 20.32 3.21
N ASN A 12 -11.75 19.54 3.47
CA ASN A 12 -10.65 19.33 2.53
C ASN A 12 -11.18 18.66 1.25
N ASN A 13 -11.61 19.50 0.29
CA ASN A 13 -12.22 19.07 -0.95
C ASN A 13 -11.14 18.39 -1.82
N GLU A 14 -11.48 17.29 -2.49
CA GLU A 14 -10.58 16.56 -3.39
C GLU A 14 -9.91 17.47 -4.42
N LYS A 15 -10.57 18.56 -4.82
CA LYS A 15 -9.98 19.59 -5.68
C LYS A 15 -8.79 20.31 -5.03
N ILE A 16 -8.90 20.65 -3.74
CA ILE A 16 -7.84 21.31 -2.97
C ILE A 16 -6.66 20.36 -2.78
N LYS A 17 -6.92 19.10 -2.41
CA LYS A 17 -5.85 18.08 -2.31
C LYS A 17 -5.11 17.89 -3.63
N LYS A 18 -5.84 17.76 -4.75
CA LYS A 18 -5.23 17.62 -6.09
C LYS A 18 -4.36 18.82 -6.44
N PHE A 19 -4.83 20.04 -6.14
CA PHE A 19 -4.06 21.25 -6.37
C PHE A 19 -2.80 21.29 -5.51
N LEU A 20 -2.90 21.01 -4.21
CA LEU A 20 -1.76 20.96 -3.30
C LEU A 20 -0.74 19.92 -3.73
N ASN A 21 -1.19 18.70 -4.02
CA ASN A 21 -0.33 17.62 -4.50
C ASN A 21 0.43 18.03 -5.77
N LYS A 22 -0.22 18.76 -6.69
CA LYS A 22 0.42 19.28 -7.91
C LYS A 22 1.49 20.30 -7.65
N THR A 23 1.20 21.23 -6.76
CA THR A 23 2.14 22.28 -6.40
C THR A 23 3.36 21.69 -5.67
N VAL A 24 3.13 20.83 -4.68
CA VAL A 24 4.20 20.16 -3.92
C VAL A 24 5.04 19.28 -4.83
N LEU A 25 4.42 18.49 -5.72
CA LEU A 25 5.14 17.62 -6.65
C LEU A 25 6.07 18.41 -7.59
N LYS A 26 5.58 19.54 -8.13
CA LYS A 26 6.41 20.43 -8.97
C LYS A 26 7.62 20.97 -8.21
N ILE A 27 7.44 21.36 -6.95
CA ILE A 27 8.54 21.83 -6.10
C ILE A 27 9.56 20.71 -5.91
N ILE A 28 9.11 19.50 -5.55
CA ILE A 28 9.99 18.34 -5.35
C ILE A 28 10.79 18.01 -6.61
N GLN A 29 10.12 17.94 -7.77
CA GLN A 29 10.75 17.64 -9.06
C GLN A 29 11.80 18.70 -9.42
N LYS A 30 11.47 19.99 -9.25
CA LYS A 30 12.42 21.06 -9.57
C LYS A 30 13.61 21.08 -8.62
N SER A 31 13.38 20.85 -7.33
CA SER A 31 14.46 20.72 -6.35
C SER A 31 15.38 19.55 -6.66
N TYR A 32 14.83 18.38 -7.02
CA TYR A 32 15.62 17.21 -7.40
C TYR A 32 16.45 17.46 -8.67
N GLU A 33 15.87 18.11 -9.67
CA GLU A 33 16.59 18.52 -10.89
C GLU A 33 17.79 19.44 -10.58
N LEU A 34 17.60 20.44 -9.71
CA LEU A 34 18.67 21.33 -9.27
C LEU A 34 19.80 20.58 -8.55
N ILE A 35 19.45 19.65 -7.65
CA ILE A 35 20.42 18.80 -6.96
C ILE A 35 21.22 17.97 -7.97
N CYS A 36 20.55 17.34 -8.94
CA CYS A 36 21.20 16.55 -9.97
C CYS A 36 22.18 17.40 -10.80
N ASN A 37 21.77 18.61 -11.19
CA ASN A 37 22.60 19.52 -11.98
C ASN A 37 23.83 19.99 -11.20
N GLU A 38 23.67 20.43 -9.95
CA GLU A 38 24.79 20.87 -9.11
C GLU A 38 25.74 19.74 -8.76
N ALA A 39 25.22 18.53 -8.51
CA ALA A 39 26.05 17.36 -8.27
C ALA A 39 26.88 17.02 -9.51
N ARG A 40 26.28 17.00 -10.71
CA ARG A 40 27.01 16.81 -11.98
C ARG A 40 28.08 17.88 -12.21
N ASN A 41 27.75 19.16 -11.97
CA ASN A 41 28.70 20.26 -12.10
C ASN A 41 29.93 20.09 -11.18
N LYS A 42 29.72 19.46 -10.02
CA LYS A 42 30.78 19.15 -9.04
C LYS A 42 31.43 17.78 -9.24
N ASN A 43 31.09 17.06 -10.33
CA ASN A 43 31.49 15.67 -10.57
C ASN A 43 31.13 14.71 -9.41
N LEU A 44 30.02 14.98 -8.73
CA LEU A 44 29.42 14.15 -7.69
C LEU A 44 28.28 13.35 -8.30
N TYR A 45 28.31 12.02 -8.14
CA TYR A 45 27.31 11.09 -8.70
C TYR A 45 26.37 10.53 -7.62
N THR A 46 26.19 11.25 -6.52
CA THR A 46 25.46 10.77 -5.32
C THR A 46 23.98 11.14 -5.30
N TYR A 47 23.39 11.49 -6.45
CA TYR A 47 21.98 11.90 -6.58
C TYR A 47 21.04 10.76 -7.01
N GLU A 48 21.56 9.53 -7.08
CA GLU A 48 20.78 8.35 -7.46
C GLU A 48 19.68 8.06 -6.43
N LEU A 49 18.46 7.85 -6.94
CA LEU A 49 17.36 7.33 -6.13
C LEU A 49 17.37 5.83 -6.20
N LYS A 50 17.11 5.18 -5.04
CA LYS A 50 16.86 3.74 -5.02
C LYS A 50 15.70 3.42 -5.97
N TYR A 51 15.96 2.55 -6.94
CA TYR A 51 14.95 2.03 -7.86
C TYR A 51 13.76 1.42 -7.10
N ASP A 52 12.54 1.60 -7.63
CA ASP A 52 11.26 1.22 -6.99
C ASP A 52 10.98 1.83 -5.61
N SER A 53 11.75 2.83 -5.18
CA SER A 53 11.38 3.60 -4.00
C SER A 53 10.16 4.48 -4.27
N LYS A 54 9.42 4.83 -3.22
CA LYS A 54 8.32 5.81 -3.33
C LYS A 54 8.80 7.14 -3.94
N ALA A 55 10.02 7.58 -3.62
CA ALA A 55 10.62 8.78 -4.17
C ALA A 55 10.94 8.64 -5.67
N PHE A 56 11.50 7.48 -6.08
CA PHE A 56 11.75 7.16 -7.49
C PHE A 56 10.46 7.21 -8.31
N HIS A 57 9.40 6.56 -7.85
CA HIS A 57 8.10 6.61 -8.53
C HIS A 57 7.51 8.03 -8.56
N LEU A 58 7.56 8.75 -7.43
CA LEU A 58 7.05 10.12 -7.34
C LEU A 58 7.74 11.07 -8.34
N ILE A 59 9.06 10.95 -8.49
CA ILE A 59 9.88 11.83 -9.32
C ILE A 59 9.76 11.45 -10.80
N ASN A 60 9.80 10.15 -11.12
CA ASN A 60 9.88 9.65 -12.49
C ASN A 60 8.52 9.43 -13.17
N CYS A 61 7.46 9.10 -12.42
CA CYS A 61 6.11 8.99 -12.98
C CYS A 61 5.48 10.40 -13.04
N SER A 62 5.99 11.24 -13.94
CA SER A 62 5.57 12.65 -14.08
C SER A 62 4.28 12.86 -14.88
N THR A 63 3.67 11.80 -15.42
CA THR A 63 2.34 11.91 -16.01
C THR A 63 1.29 11.93 -14.91
N TYR A 64 0.65 13.09 -14.77
CA TYR A 64 -0.63 13.30 -14.10
C TYR A 64 -1.79 12.44 -14.63
N ASP A 65 -1.51 11.58 -15.62
CA ASP A 65 -2.46 10.63 -16.15
C ASP A 65 -2.67 9.50 -15.15
N LYS A 66 -3.93 9.39 -14.72
CA LYS A 66 -4.66 8.33 -14.00
C LYS A 66 -3.86 7.35 -13.10
N PHE A 67 -2.76 6.77 -13.56
CA PHE A 67 -1.93 5.81 -12.83
C PHE A 67 -1.23 6.39 -11.59
N CYS A 68 -0.76 7.64 -11.61
CA CYS A 68 -0.16 8.26 -10.41
C CYS A 68 -1.19 8.68 -9.35
N LEU A 69 -2.47 8.72 -9.73
CA LEU A 69 -3.60 9.08 -8.87
C LEU A 69 -4.47 7.89 -8.50
N LEU A 70 -4.18 6.68 -9.01
CA LEU A 70 -4.76 5.48 -8.42
C LEU A 70 -4.29 5.46 -6.97
N ASP A 71 -5.24 5.62 -6.05
CA ASP A 71 -4.97 5.43 -4.64
C ASP A 71 -4.33 4.05 -4.52
N MET A 72 -3.24 3.91 -3.77
CA MET A 72 -2.66 2.60 -3.47
C MET A 72 -3.76 1.63 -2.99
N LYS A 73 -4.77 2.17 -2.28
CA LYS A 73 -5.96 1.44 -1.86
C LYS A 73 -6.78 0.91 -3.02
N ASP A 74 -6.90 1.64 -4.13
CA ASP A 74 -7.64 1.18 -5.31
C ASP A 74 -6.89 0.05 -6.02
N CYS A 75 -5.55 0.17 -6.18
CA CYS A 75 -4.73 -0.95 -6.66
C CYS A 75 -4.87 -2.19 -5.76
N GLN A 76 -4.85 -2.02 -4.44
CA GLN A 76 -5.04 -3.12 -3.49
C GLN A 76 -6.42 -3.77 -3.61
N LYS A 77 -7.48 -2.98 -3.84
CA LYS A 77 -8.85 -3.50 -4.07
C LYS A 77 -8.94 -4.32 -5.35
N GLU A 78 -8.33 -3.85 -6.45
CA GLU A 78 -8.29 -4.61 -7.71
C GLU A 78 -7.55 -5.93 -7.55
N ILE A 79 -6.41 -5.92 -6.84
CA ILE A 79 -5.68 -7.16 -6.50
C ILE A 79 -6.55 -8.08 -5.65
N LEU A 80 -7.27 -7.57 -4.64
CA LEU A 80 -8.18 -8.37 -3.83
C LEU A 80 -9.30 -8.99 -4.69
N ILE A 81 -9.93 -8.21 -5.57
CA ILE A 81 -10.96 -8.68 -6.49
C ILE A 81 -10.40 -9.79 -7.39
N TRP A 82 -9.21 -9.60 -7.95
CA TRP A 82 -8.53 -10.59 -8.78
C TRP A 82 -8.23 -11.87 -7.97
N LEU A 83 -7.68 -11.76 -6.76
CA LEU A 83 -7.39 -12.92 -5.90
C LEU A 83 -8.63 -13.75 -5.57
N LEU A 84 -9.77 -13.09 -5.34
CA LEU A 84 -11.04 -13.74 -4.97
C LEU A 84 -11.75 -14.37 -6.17
N ASN A 85 -11.73 -13.72 -7.33
CA ASN A 85 -12.57 -14.11 -8.48
C ASN A 85 -11.81 -14.90 -9.56
N ASP A 86 -10.49 -14.79 -9.64
CA ASP A 86 -9.74 -15.47 -10.68
C ASP A 86 -9.78 -17.00 -10.48
N ALA A 87 -10.09 -17.73 -11.55
CA ALA A 87 -10.20 -19.19 -11.51
C ALA A 87 -8.83 -19.88 -11.64
N LYS A 88 -7.82 -19.18 -12.17
CA LYS A 88 -6.49 -19.76 -12.34
C LYS A 88 -5.84 -19.98 -10.98
N MET A 89 -5.16 -21.12 -10.87
CA MET A 89 -4.57 -21.57 -9.62
C MET A 89 -3.07 -21.78 -9.81
N SER A 90 -2.30 -20.71 -9.62
CA SER A 90 -0.84 -20.80 -9.55
C SER A 90 -0.40 -21.56 -8.31
N SER A 91 0.80 -22.14 -8.34
CA SER A 91 1.41 -22.83 -7.21
C SER A 91 1.46 -21.94 -5.96
N TYR A 92 1.78 -20.66 -6.15
CA TYR A 92 1.72 -19.64 -5.11
C TYR A 92 0.30 -19.43 -4.54
N LYS A 93 -0.73 -19.41 -5.38
CA LYS A 93 -2.13 -19.28 -4.92
C LYS A 93 -2.61 -20.53 -4.19
N LYS A 94 -2.12 -21.73 -4.55
CA LYS A 94 -2.37 -22.98 -3.81
C LYS A 94 -1.77 -22.88 -2.41
N PHE A 95 -0.49 -22.51 -2.31
CA PHE A 95 0.19 -22.30 -1.03
C PHE A 95 -0.58 -21.37 -0.10
N ILE A 96 -1.06 -20.21 -0.60
CA ILE A 96 -1.86 -19.29 0.22
C ILE A 96 -3.17 -19.95 0.69
N ARG A 97 -3.85 -20.73 -0.15
CA ARG A 97 -5.11 -21.41 0.22
C ARG A 97 -4.90 -22.53 1.23
N ASP A 98 -3.72 -23.13 1.28
CA ASP A 98 -3.40 -24.19 2.25
C ASP A 98 -3.17 -23.63 3.66
N ILE A 99 -2.88 -22.33 3.78
CA ILE A 99 -2.80 -21.65 5.08
C ILE A 99 -4.22 -21.53 5.66
N LYS A 100 -4.50 -22.30 6.71
CA LYS A 100 -5.78 -22.25 7.42
C LYS A 100 -6.13 -20.81 7.85
N PRO A 101 -7.30 -20.25 7.50
CA PRO A 101 -7.66 -18.89 7.89
C PRO A 101 -7.96 -18.79 9.40
N LEU A 102 -7.87 -17.57 9.93
CA LEU A 102 -8.40 -17.23 11.25
C LEU A 102 -9.92 -17.33 11.24
N ASN A 103 -10.51 -17.74 12.36
CA ASN A 103 -11.95 -17.77 12.54
C ASN A 103 -12.51 -16.37 12.90
N LEU A 104 -12.36 -15.42 11.96
CA LEU A 104 -12.82 -14.04 12.12
C LEU A 104 -14.34 -13.94 12.10
N ASP A 105 -14.90 -13.01 12.90
CA ASP A 105 -16.33 -12.73 12.90
C ASP A 105 -16.78 -12.03 11.60
N ILE A 106 -17.58 -12.73 10.79
CA ILE A 106 -18.10 -12.21 9.52
C ILE A 106 -18.91 -10.91 9.69
N ASN A 107 -19.49 -10.66 10.87
CA ASN A 107 -20.23 -9.42 11.14
C ASN A 107 -19.32 -8.18 11.20
N LEU A 108 -18.00 -8.37 11.34
CA LEU A 108 -17.00 -7.32 11.36
C LEU A 108 -16.25 -7.17 10.03
N LEU A 109 -16.73 -7.82 8.95
CA LEU A 109 -16.10 -7.79 7.63
C LEU A 109 -15.80 -6.38 7.13
N ASP A 110 -16.72 -5.43 7.35
CA ASP A 110 -16.52 -4.03 6.94
C ASP A 110 -15.32 -3.39 7.65
N LYS A 111 -15.09 -3.73 8.93
CA LYS A 111 -13.94 -3.27 9.71
C LYS A 111 -12.65 -3.91 9.24
N TYR A 112 -12.66 -5.21 8.91
CA TYR A 112 -11.49 -5.88 8.36
C TYR A 112 -11.06 -5.27 7.03
N LEU A 113 -12.00 -5.02 6.12
CA LEU A 113 -11.69 -4.39 4.84
C LEU A 113 -11.15 -2.96 5.03
N LYS A 114 -11.75 -2.17 5.93
CA LYS A 114 -11.21 -0.84 6.28
C LYS A 114 -9.79 -0.93 6.83
N PHE A 115 -9.53 -1.90 7.72
CA PHE A 115 -8.21 -2.14 8.30
C PHE A 115 -7.18 -2.53 7.25
N LEU A 116 -7.51 -3.47 6.37
CA LEU A 116 -6.67 -3.93 5.27
C LEU A 116 -6.24 -2.78 4.34
N PHE A 117 -7.15 -1.83 4.06
CA PHE A 117 -6.88 -0.65 3.23
C PHE A 117 -6.39 0.57 4.05
N GLY A 118 -5.79 0.34 5.22
CA GLY A 118 -5.00 1.32 5.95
C GLY A 118 -5.74 2.17 6.98
N ASN A 119 -6.97 1.82 7.36
CA ASN A 119 -7.67 2.50 8.44
C ASN A 119 -7.50 1.73 9.76
N PHE A 120 -6.76 2.29 10.71
CA PHE A 120 -6.54 1.64 12.00
C PHE A 120 -7.85 1.30 12.72
N SER A 121 -7.91 0.10 13.31
CA SER A 121 -9.03 -0.38 14.12
C SER A 121 -8.49 -1.22 15.26
N SER A 122 -8.59 -0.69 16.49
CA SER A 122 -8.21 -1.44 17.69
C SER A 122 -9.05 -2.70 17.89
N THR A 123 -10.33 -2.67 17.51
CA THR A 123 -11.21 -3.85 17.57
C THR A 123 -10.66 -5.01 16.74
N VAL A 124 -10.22 -4.74 15.52
CA VAL A 124 -9.64 -5.78 14.63
C VAL A 124 -8.34 -6.31 15.22
N LEU A 125 -7.49 -5.42 15.75
CA LEU A 125 -6.23 -5.81 16.38
C LEU A 125 -6.46 -6.75 17.58
N SER A 126 -7.34 -6.35 18.50
CA SER A 126 -7.65 -7.14 19.70
C SER A 126 -8.28 -8.50 19.39
N GLU A 127 -9.09 -8.60 18.34
CA GLU A 127 -9.64 -9.88 17.90
C GLU A 127 -8.54 -10.80 17.37
N ILE A 128 -7.65 -10.28 16.51
CA ILE A 128 -6.52 -11.06 15.99
C ILE A 128 -5.61 -11.53 17.13
N GLU A 129 -5.30 -10.65 18.08
CA GLU A 129 -4.52 -10.98 19.28
C GLU A 129 -5.18 -12.12 20.08
N TYR A 130 -6.48 -12.01 20.34
CA TYR A 130 -7.24 -13.05 21.03
C TYR A 130 -7.19 -14.40 20.28
N LEU A 131 -7.38 -14.40 18.96
CA LEU A 131 -7.33 -15.62 18.16
C LEU A 131 -5.91 -16.23 18.14
N TYR A 132 -4.88 -15.40 18.11
CA TYR A 132 -3.49 -15.84 18.18
C TYR A 132 -3.17 -16.54 19.51
N GLU A 133 -3.73 -16.05 20.62
CA GLU A 133 -3.56 -16.68 21.94
C GLU A 133 -4.33 -18.00 22.09
N LYS A 134 -5.47 -18.14 21.41
CA LYS A 134 -6.41 -19.27 21.64
C LYS A 134 -6.28 -20.41 20.64
N GLU A 135 -6.03 -20.11 19.38
CA GLU A 135 -6.28 -21.08 18.30
C GLU A 135 -5.01 -21.48 17.54
N ILE A 136 -3.85 -20.86 17.84
CA ILE A 136 -2.72 -20.86 16.91
C ILE A 136 -1.38 -21.06 17.60
N ASN A 137 -0.54 -21.89 16.98
CA ASN A 137 0.90 -21.86 17.24
C ASN A 137 1.52 -20.64 16.54
N ILE A 138 1.74 -19.56 17.30
CA ILE A 138 2.23 -18.27 16.78
C ILE A 138 3.51 -18.43 15.96
N LYS A 139 4.43 -19.31 16.37
CA LYS A 139 5.71 -19.50 15.69
C LYS A 139 5.53 -20.06 14.28
N GLU A 140 4.74 -21.12 14.15
CA GLU A 140 4.41 -21.72 12.85
C GLU A 140 3.64 -20.72 11.97
N ARG A 141 2.70 -19.99 12.56
CA ARG A 141 1.91 -18.98 11.85
C ARG A 141 2.79 -17.88 11.27
N LEU A 142 3.70 -17.31 12.06
CA LEU A 142 4.59 -16.25 11.61
C LEU A 142 5.54 -16.74 10.51
N ASN A 143 5.99 -18.01 10.58
CA ASN A 143 6.78 -18.60 9.51
C ASN A 143 5.97 -18.75 8.21
N SER A 144 4.72 -19.22 8.28
CA SER A 144 3.87 -19.30 7.08
C SER A 144 3.58 -17.92 6.48
N LEU A 145 3.38 -16.90 7.33
CA LEU A 145 3.08 -15.54 6.89
C LEU A 145 4.31 -14.84 6.29
N SER A 146 5.50 -15.01 6.85
CA SER A 146 6.74 -14.39 6.33
C SER A 146 7.15 -14.93 4.96
N ILE A 147 6.61 -16.09 4.57
CA ILE A 147 6.82 -16.67 3.26
C ILE A 147 6.01 -15.92 2.19
N ILE A 148 4.84 -15.38 2.53
CA ILE A 148 3.92 -14.75 1.57
C ILE A 148 4.60 -13.55 0.88
N ASP A 149 5.21 -12.63 1.62
CA ASP A 149 5.83 -11.43 1.04
C ASP A 149 7.29 -11.63 0.61
N ASN A 150 7.84 -12.83 0.81
CA ASN A 150 9.19 -13.15 0.39
C ASN A 150 9.19 -13.56 -1.10
N GLY A 151 9.56 -12.63 -1.98
CA GLY A 151 9.55 -12.78 -3.44
C GLY A 151 10.54 -13.79 -4.04
N SER A 152 11.04 -14.74 -3.25
CA SER A 152 12.03 -15.76 -3.63
C SER A 152 11.48 -17.19 -3.62
N LEU A 153 10.16 -17.35 -3.51
CA LEU A 153 9.52 -18.66 -3.59
C LEU A 153 9.60 -19.25 -4.99
N LEU A 154 10.24 -20.40 -5.10
CA LEU A 154 10.22 -21.26 -6.27
C LEU A 154 9.38 -22.48 -5.95
N PHE A 155 8.33 -22.72 -6.73
CA PHE A 155 7.55 -23.95 -6.63
C PHE A 155 8.05 -24.93 -7.69
N GLU A 156 8.25 -26.20 -7.31
CA GLU A 156 8.73 -27.23 -8.23
C GLU A 156 7.82 -27.41 -9.45
N ASP A 157 6.50 -27.27 -9.25
CA ASP A 157 5.48 -27.26 -10.31
C ASP A 157 5.71 -26.16 -11.36
N ASP A 158 6.38 -25.06 -11.00
CA ASP A 158 6.65 -23.93 -11.90
C ASP A 158 7.99 -24.08 -12.64
N LEU A 159 8.85 -25.04 -12.24
CA LEU A 159 10.16 -25.32 -12.85
C LEU A 159 10.11 -26.42 -13.94
N SER A 160 8.96 -27.08 -14.10
CA SER A 160 8.76 -28.22 -14.99
C SER A 160 7.98 -27.90 -16.27
N GLY A 161 7.86 -26.61 -16.62
CA GLY A 161 7.23 -26.10 -17.84
C GLY A 161 8.18 -25.89 -19.02
#